data_AF-W8B4P6-F1
#
_entry.id   AF-W8B4P6-F1
#
_cell.length_a   1.000
_cell.length_b   1.000
_cell.length_c   1.000
_cell.angle_alpha   90.00
_cell.angle_beta   90.00
_cell.angle_gamma   90.00
#
_symmetry.space_group_name_H-M   'P 1'
#
loop_
_entity.id
_entity.type
_entity.pdbx_description
1 polymer ?
#
loop_
_entity_poly.entity_id
_entity_poly.type
_entity_poly.pdbx_seq_one_letter_code
_entity_poly.pdbx_strand_id
1 'polypeptide(L)'
;MKLRKMSRQSINIYIGAFLLVCGLITINAAADSSEELNNSADTPQDLARAQLLDAITEDYLTLLDFELSKSRDIVQSVLDDDKLLVPHSEIFQKKKMQLKIYIDLVTEKQQKKLPPRTQKPARFFYIFSKSLLYKDFIGMIARLEPTDRYDALIDDTFMDNGLGEFVDAVMEKRNALVAKSVRLIHEYLKGLPAEQQRKAMAYKLSDWALKMKQAEEVTEKMANFREFLRYFYLEATITADKAEL
;
A
#
# COMPACT_ATOMS: atom_id res chain seq x y z
N MET A 1 9.93 3.22 -28.24
CA MET A 1 9.32 2.25 -27.30
C MET A 1 7.81 2.42 -27.41
N LYS A 2 7.10 1.50 -28.07
CA LYS A 2 5.64 1.58 -28.25
C LYS A 2 4.97 1.15 -26.94
N LEU A 3 4.40 2.10 -26.19
CA LEU A 3 3.52 1.81 -25.06
C LEU A 3 2.29 1.06 -25.57
N ARG A 4 2.17 -0.20 -25.13
CA ARG A 4 1.09 -1.10 -25.51
C ARG A 4 -0.13 -0.68 -24.68
N LYS A 5 -1.11 -0.02 -25.32
CA LYS A 5 -2.40 0.33 -24.71
C LYS A 5 -3.00 -0.95 -24.11
N MET A 6 -3.06 -1.05 -22.78
CA MET A 6 -3.61 -2.24 -22.12
C MET A 6 -5.10 -2.35 -22.46
N SER A 7 -5.54 -3.56 -22.81
CA SER A 7 -6.96 -3.81 -23.09
C SER A 7 -7.73 -3.94 -21.78
N ARG A 8 -9.04 -3.61 -21.81
CA ARG A 8 -9.97 -3.68 -20.67
C ARG A 8 -9.95 -5.05 -19.97
N GLN A 9 -9.73 -6.13 -20.72
CA GLN A 9 -9.58 -7.49 -20.18
C GLN A 9 -8.32 -7.64 -19.31
N SER A 10 -7.20 -7.02 -19.70
CA SER A 10 -5.97 -7.07 -18.91
C SER A 10 -6.16 -6.40 -17.56
N ILE A 11 -6.79 -5.22 -17.51
CA ILE A 11 -7.03 -4.48 -16.26
C ILE A 11 -7.90 -5.29 -15.29
N ASN A 12 -9.00 -5.89 -15.77
CA ASN A 12 -9.87 -6.71 -14.93
C ASN A 12 -9.19 -8.01 -14.45
N ILE A 13 -8.31 -8.61 -15.26
CA ILE A 13 -7.49 -9.76 -14.83
C ILE A 13 -6.50 -9.35 -13.74
N TYR A 14 -5.83 -8.20 -13.89
CA TYR A 14 -4.89 -7.69 -12.89
C TYR A 14 -5.57 -7.32 -11.56
N ILE A 15 -6.76 -6.71 -11.63
CA ILE A 15 -7.56 -6.35 -10.45
C ILE A 15 -8.14 -7.60 -9.77
N GLY A 16 -8.63 -8.58 -10.55
CA GLY A 16 -9.16 -9.85 -10.03
C GLY A 16 -8.10 -10.70 -9.35
N ALA A 17 -6.90 -10.82 -9.94
CA ALA A 17 -5.77 -11.52 -9.33
C ALA A 17 -5.29 -10.82 -8.04
N PHE A 18 -5.32 -9.49 -7.99
CA PHE A 18 -4.93 -8.70 -6.83
C PHE A 18 -5.85 -8.91 -5.60
N LEU A 19 -7.15 -9.12 -5.82
CA LEU A 19 -8.12 -9.36 -4.75
C LEU A 19 -8.06 -10.79 -4.18
N LEU A 20 -7.73 -11.78 -5.02
CA LEU A 20 -7.67 -13.20 -4.62
C LEU A 20 -6.48 -13.51 -3.70
N VAL A 21 -5.33 -12.85 -3.89
CA VAL A 21 -4.10 -13.11 -3.11
C VAL A 21 -4.14 -12.47 -1.71
N CYS A 22 -5.01 -11.48 -1.47
CA CYS A 22 -5.04 -10.72 -0.21
C CYS A 22 -6.20 -11.08 0.75
N GLY A 23 -6.98 -12.13 0.44
CA GLY A 23 -8.13 -12.57 1.24
C GLY A 23 -7.82 -13.55 2.38
N LEU A 24 -6.59 -14.05 2.46
CA LEU A 24 -6.15 -14.97 3.51
C LEU A 24 -5.10 -14.25 4.36
N ILE A 25 -5.52 -13.72 5.51
CA ILE A 25 -4.84 -13.69 6.82
C ILE A 25 -5.68 -12.76 7.69
N THR A 26 -6.66 -13.35 8.38
CA THR A 26 -7.16 -12.80 9.64
C THR A 26 -6.83 -13.78 10.77
N ILE A 27 -6.75 -13.23 11.99
CA ILE A 27 -6.72 -13.88 13.31
C ILE A 27 -5.28 -14.19 13.79
N ASN A 28 -4.78 -13.82 14.97
CA ASN A 28 -5.32 -13.40 16.27
C ASN A 28 -4.22 -12.58 17.00
N ALA A 29 -4.57 -11.70 17.93
CA ALA A 29 -3.86 -11.59 19.22
C ALA A 29 -4.57 -10.61 20.16
N ALA A 30 -4.78 -11.10 21.38
CA ALA A 30 -5.48 -10.46 22.48
C ALA A 30 -4.79 -9.18 22.98
N ALA A 31 -5.62 -8.30 23.51
CA ALA A 31 -5.19 -7.18 24.35
C ALA A 31 -4.65 -7.72 25.68
N ASP A 32 -3.46 -7.27 26.08
CA ASP A 32 -3.23 -6.95 27.49
C ASP A 32 -2.19 -5.83 27.65
N SER A 33 -2.40 -5.11 28.75
CA SER A 33 -1.88 -3.84 29.25
C SER A 33 -0.52 -3.28 28.80
N SER A 34 -0.54 -1.97 28.53
CA SER A 34 0.58 -1.03 28.72
C SER A 34 1.30 -1.26 30.04
N GLU A 35 2.63 -1.33 30.00
CA GLU A 35 3.57 -0.33 30.53
C GLU A 35 5.00 -0.88 30.38
N GLU A 36 5.96 0.05 30.28
CA GLU A 36 7.42 -0.16 30.30
C GLU A 36 8.11 -0.65 29.02
N LEU A 37 8.87 0.26 28.39
CA LEU A 37 10.30 0.07 28.00
C LEU A 37 10.74 1.22 27.07
N ASN A 38 10.84 2.41 27.65
CA ASN A 38 11.87 3.36 27.23
C ASN A 38 13.10 3.05 28.09
N ASN A 39 14.28 2.96 27.46
CA ASN A 39 15.64 2.95 28.05
C ASN A 39 16.47 1.69 27.73
N SER A 40 16.82 1.48 26.47
CA SER A 40 18.17 1.03 26.14
C SER A 40 18.77 2.07 25.19
N ALA A 41 20.01 2.50 25.46
CA ALA A 41 20.68 3.48 24.63
C ALA A 41 20.84 2.89 23.22
N ASP A 42 20.20 3.49 22.22
CA ASP A 42 20.26 3.05 20.83
C ASP A 42 21.73 2.90 20.42
N THR A 43 22.16 1.68 20.09
CA THR A 43 23.49 1.51 19.49
C THR A 43 23.51 2.27 18.16
N PRO A 44 24.69 2.77 17.69
CA PRO A 44 24.77 3.42 16.38
C PRO A 44 24.18 2.59 15.23
N GLN A 45 24.16 1.27 15.39
CA GLN A 45 23.55 0.33 14.47
C GLN A 45 22.02 0.30 14.53
N ASP A 46 21.43 0.35 15.73
CA ASP A 46 19.99 0.45 15.89
C ASP A 46 19.45 1.74 15.28
N LEU A 47 20.22 2.83 15.44
CA LEU A 47 19.95 4.10 14.79
C LEU A 47 20.01 3.99 13.26
N ALA A 48 21.07 3.38 12.70
CA ALA A 48 21.20 3.20 11.24
C ALA A 48 20.07 2.34 10.65
N ARG A 49 19.65 1.30 11.37
CA ARG A 49 18.50 0.47 11.00
C ARG A 49 17.19 1.26 11.06
N ALA A 50 16.97 2.04 12.12
CA ALA A 50 15.80 2.89 12.25
C ALA A 50 15.72 3.90 11.10
N GLN A 51 16.85 4.51 10.73
CA GLN A 51 16.96 5.43 9.59
C GLN A 51 16.63 4.75 8.25
N LEU A 52 17.09 3.52 8.02
CA LEU A 52 16.73 2.74 6.84
C LEU A 52 15.21 2.53 6.75
N LEU A 53 14.59 2.06 7.84
CA LEU A 53 13.16 1.78 7.87
C LEU A 53 12.33 3.06 7.73
N ASP A 54 12.76 4.15 8.36
CA ASP A 54 12.15 5.47 8.20
C ASP A 54 12.19 5.92 6.74
N ALA A 55 13.35 5.84 6.08
CA ALA A 55 13.51 6.24 4.68
C ALA A 55 12.56 5.45 3.75
N ILE A 56 12.51 4.13 3.90
CA ILE A 56 11.59 3.27 3.13
C ILE A 56 10.13 3.63 3.42
N THR A 57 9.82 3.94 4.68
CA THR A 57 8.46 4.29 5.10
C THR A 57 8.00 5.63 4.54
N GLU A 58 8.86 6.65 4.53
CA GLU A 58 8.54 7.96 3.95
C GLU A 58 8.32 7.84 2.43
N ASP A 59 9.12 7.02 1.74
CA ASP A 59 8.91 6.74 0.31
C ASP A 59 7.55 6.05 0.07
N TYR A 60 7.16 5.11 0.94
CA TYR A 60 5.85 4.45 0.82
C TYR A 60 4.68 5.38 1.13
N LEU A 61 4.80 6.26 2.14
CA LEU A 61 3.80 7.28 2.42
C LEU A 61 3.60 8.21 1.22
N THR A 62 4.69 8.60 0.56
CA THR A 62 4.63 9.40 -0.67
C THR A 62 3.85 8.69 -1.78
N LEU A 63 4.07 7.39 -1.96
CA LEU A 63 3.28 6.59 -2.90
C LEU A 63 1.80 6.55 -2.50
N LEU A 64 1.49 6.29 -1.23
CA LEU A 64 0.11 6.22 -0.75
C LEU A 64 -0.62 7.55 -0.89
N ASP A 65 0.06 8.67 -0.67
CA ASP A 65 -0.51 10.00 -0.86
C ASP A 65 -0.83 10.27 -2.34
N PHE A 66 0.06 9.86 -3.24
CA PHE A 66 -0.20 9.90 -4.68
C PHE A 66 -1.40 9.02 -5.06
N GLU A 67 -1.41 7.76 -4.61
CA GLU A 67 -2.49 6.80 -4.88
C GLU A 67 -3.84 7.36 -4.45
N LEU A 68 -3.95 7.84 -3.21
CA LEU A 68 -5.20 8.36 -2.67
C LEU A 68 -5.62 9.69 -3.28
N SER A 69 -4.69 10.62 -3.52
CA SER A 69 -5.04 11.89 -4.14
C SER A 69 -5.57 11.68 -5.54
N LYS A 70 -4.90 10.86 -6.34
CA LYS A 70 -5.27 10.64 -7.74
C LYS A 70 -6.51 9.78 -7.89
N SER A 71 -6.69 8.74 -7.08
CA SER A 71 -7.94 7.98 -7.10
C SER A 71 -9.14 8.83 -6.71
N ARG A 72 -9.01 9.71 -5.70
CA ARG A 72 -10.06 10.68 -5.34
C ARG A 72 -10.37 11.62 -6.50
N ASP A 73 -9.34 12.20 -7.12
CA ASP A 73 -9.53 13.14 -8.24
C ASP A 73 -10.26 12.46 -9.41
N ILE A 74 -9.94 11.20 -9.72
CA ILE A 74 -10.63 10.41 -10.75
C ILE A 74 -12.08 10.16 -10.35
N VAL A 75 -12.35 9.71 -9.13
CA VAL A 75 -13.72 9.46 -8.66
C VAL A 75 -14.56 10.73 -8.68
N GLN A 76 -13.97 11.87 -8.29
CA GLN A 76 -14.62 13.17 -8.36
C GLN A 76 -14.96 13.53 -9.80
N SER A 77 -13.99 13.39 -10.72
CA SER A 77 -14.21 13.68 -12.15
C SER A 77 -15.31 12.80 -12.75
N VAL A 78 -15.37 11.52 -12.37
CA VAL A 78 -16.44 10.61 -12.78
C VAL A 78 -17.80 11.08 -12.26
N LEU A 79 -17.89 11.51 -11.00
CA LEU A 79 -19.15 12.00 -10.42
C LEU A 79 -19.63 13.31 -11.03
N ASP A 80 -18.70 14.15 -11.48
CA ASP A 80 -18.96 15.44 -12.13
C ASP A 80 -19.24 15.29 -13.63
N ASP A 81 -19.06 14.10 -14.23
CA ASP A 81 -19.31 13.86 -15.64
C ASP A 81 -20.82 13.94 -15.97
N ASP A 82 -21.14 14.77 -16.97
CA ASP A 82 -22.50 15.02 -17.45
C ASP A 82 -23.25 13.72 -17.83
N LYS A 83 -22.53 12.70 -18.31
CA LYS A 83 -23.10 11.39 -18.65
C LYS A 83 -23.76 10.72 -17.44
N LEU A 84 -23.30 11.06 -16.24
CA LEU A 84 -23.84 10.52 -15.00
C LEU A 84 -24.94 11.40 -14.39
N LEU A 85 -25.14 12.65 -14.84
CA LEU A 85 -26.07 13.60 -14.19
C LEU A 85 -27.56 13.24 -14.36
N VAL A 86 -27.93 12.41 -15.33
CA VAL A 86 -29.33 12.03 -15.54
C VAL A 86 -29.78 11.04 -14.46
N PRO A 87 -30.93 11.25 -13.79
CA PRO A 87 -31.42 10.33 -12.77
C PRO A 87 -31.78 9.01 -13.42
N HIS A 88 -30.89 8.06 -13.24
CA HIS A 88 -31.09 6.66 -13.59
C HIS A 88 -31.17 5.90 -12.27
N SER A 89 -32.04 4.90 -12.24
CA SER A 89 -32.32 3.87 -11.21
C SER A 89 -31.79 4.04 -9.77
N GLU A 90 -32.52 3.50 -8.79
CA GLU A 90 -32.06 3.41 -7.40
C GLU A 90 -30.69 2.74 -7.26
N ILE A 91 -30.40 1.74 -8.08
CA ILE A 91 -29.10 1.04 -8.16
C ILE A 91 -27.98 2.02 -8.49
N PHE A 92 -28.17 2.85 -9.51
CA PHE A 92 -27.20 3.85 -9.93
C PHE A 92 -26.96 4.92 -8.86
N GLN A 93 -28.02 5.39 -8.18
CA GLN A 93 -27.89 6.32 -7.05
C GLN A 93 -27.09 5.72 -5.90
N LYS A 94 -27.30 4.43 -5.58
CA LYS A 94 -26.53 3.72 -4.56
C LYS A 94 -25.04 3.66 -4.91
N LYS A 95 -24.71 3.40 -6.17
CA LYS A 95 -23.30 3.40 -6.64
C LYS A 95 -22.67 4.78 -6.56
N LYS A 96 -23.39 5.83 -6.99
CA LYS A 96 -22.95 7.22 -6.82
C LYS A 96 -22.69 7.56 -5.35
N MET A 97 -23.56 7.11 -4.44
CA MET A 97 -23.37 7.30 -3.01
C MET A 97 -22.09 6.63 -2.50
N GLN A 98 -21.79 5.41 -2.96
CA GLN A 98 -20.54 4.72 -2.60
C GLN A 98 -19.29 5.48 -3.05
N LEU A 99 -19.31 6.03 -4.27
CA LEU A 99 -18.22 6.87 -4.79
C LEU A 99 -18.04 8.16 -3.99
N LYS A 100 -19.14 8.81 -3.56
CA LYS A 100 -19.10 9.98 -2.67
C LYS A 100 -18.49 9.64 -1.31
N ILE A 101 -18.96 8.55 -0.68
CA ILE A 101 -18.41 8.07 0.59
C ILE A 101 -16.90 7.85 0.49
N TYR A 102 -16.43 7.29 -0.63
CA TYR A 102 -15.01 7.12 -0.87
C TYR A 102 -14.25 8.46 -0.87
N ILE A 103 -14.74 9.47 -1.58
CA ILE A 103 -14.13 10.81 -1.61
C ILE A 103 -14.05 11.41 -0.21
N ASP A 104 -15.14 11.30 0.57
CA ASP A 104 -15.20 11.80 1.94
C ASP A 104 -14.17 11.11 2.83
N LEU A 105 -14.08 9.78 2.76
CA LEU A 105 -13.11 8.99 3.52
C LEU A 105 -11.65 9.34 3.16
N VAL A 106 -11.35 9.51 1.86
CA VAL A 106 -10.01 9.94 1.43
C VAL A 106 -9.69 11.34 1.92
N THR A 107 -10.65 12.26 1.81
CA THR A 107 -10.49 13.65 2.24
C THR A 107 -10.23 13.73 3.75
N GLU A 108 -11.05 13.05 4.56
CA GLU A 108 -10.85 12.94 6.00
C GLU A 108 -9.46 12.34 6.31
N LYS A 109 -9.07 11.28 5.58
CA LYS A 109 -7.78 10.63 5.81
C LYS A 109 -6.58 11.50 5.45
N GLN A 110 -6.67 12.31 4.40
CA GLN A 110 -5.62 13.24 3.99
C GLN A 110 -5.47 14.43 4.96
N GLN A 111 -6.54 14.82 5.65
CA GLN A 111 -6.49 15.87 6.68
C GLN A 111 -5.88 15.39 8.00
N LYS A 112 -5.86 14.08 8.26
CA LYS A 112 -5.26 13.51 9.48
C LYS A 112 -3.74 13.67 9.47
N LYS A 113 -3.21 14.30 10.53
CA LYS A 113 -1.78 14.46 10.76
C LYS A 113 -1.08 13.10 10.86
N LEU A 114 0.08 12.99 10.22
CA LEU A 114 0.96 11.83 10.33
C LEU A 114 1.43 11.66 11.79
N PRO A 115 1.29 10.47 12.40
CA PRO A 115 1.81 10.23 13.74
C PRO A 115 3.33 10.43 13.85
N PRO A 116 3.83 10.90 15.02
CA PRO A 116 5.26 11.03 15.27
C PRO A 116 6.02 9.72 15.06
N ARG A 117 7.29 9.80 14.67
CA ARG A 117 8.17 8.62 14.44
C ARG A 117 8.33 7.74 15.68
N THR A 118 8.26 8.34 16.87
CA THR A 118 8.33 7.63 18.15
C THR A 118 7.13 6.71 18.39
N GLN A 119 5.99 6.96 17.74
CA GLN A 119 4.77 6.15 17.88
C GLN A 119 4.66 5.11 16.76
N LYS A 120 5.56 4.12 16.75
CA LYS A 120 5.65 3.12 15.67
C LYS A 120 4.32 2.41 15.36
N PRO A 121 3.53 1.91 16.33
CA PRO A 121 2.26 1.26 16.03
C PRO A 121 1.24 2.20 15.40
N ALA A 122 1.10 3.42 15.94
CA ALA A 122 0.18 4.42 15.39
C ALA A 122 0.54 4.79 13.95
N ARG A 123 1.85 4.93 13.67
CA ARG A 123 2.36 5.20 12.33
C ARG A 123 2.12 4.04 11.37
N PHE A 124 2.33 2.80 11.82
CA PHE A 124 1.98 1.60 11.04
C PHE A 124 0.49 1.58 10.68
N PHE A 125 -0.41 1.76 11.66
CA PHE A 125 -1.85 1.78 11.38
C PHE A 125 -2.26 2.94 10.49
N TYR A 126 -1.59 4.09 10.57
CA TYR A 126 -1.80 5.21 9.66
C TYR A 126 -1.46 4.84 8.21
N ILE A 127 -0.31 4.22 7.97
CA ILE A 127 0.12 3.73 6.65
C ILE A 127 -0.84 2.64 6.15
N PHE A 128 -1.14 1.66 6.99
CA PHE A 128 -1.98 0.53 6.64
C PHE A 128 -3.39 0.96 6.24
N SER A 129 -3.99 1.87 7.01
CA SER A 129 -5.33 2.41 6.68
C SER A 129 -5.36 3.23 5.40
N LYS A 130 -4.29 3.97 5.04
CA LYS A 130 -4.18 4.59 3.72
C LYS A 130 -4.16 3.54 2.60
N SER A 131 -3.38 2.47 2.77
CA SER A 131 -3.31 1.37 1.83
C SER A 131 -4.66 0.65 1.66
N LEU A 132 -5.44 0.50 2.74
CA LEU A 132 -6.79 -0.06 2.70
C LEU A 132 -7.75 0.78 1.86
N LEU A 133 -7.74 2.11 2.01
CA LEU A 133 -8.60 2.98 1.20
C LEU A 133 -8.29 2.84 -0.31
N TYR A 134 -7.02 2.74 -0.69
CA TYR A 134 -6.68 2.47 -2.08
C TYR A 134 -7.15 1.09 -2.54
N LYS A 135 -7.07 0.07 -1.66
CA LYS A 135 -7.62 -1.26 -1.94
C LYS A 135 -9.15 -1.21 -2.14
N ASP A 136 -9.86 -0.41 -1.34
CA ASP A 136 -11.30 -0.23 -1.47
C ASP A 136 -11.65 0.41 -2.82
N PHE A 137 -10.88 1.41 -3.27
CA PHE A 137 -11.03 1.98 -4.62
C PHE A 137 -10.90 0.93 -5.73
N ILE A 138 -9.84 0.13 -5.69
CA ILE A 138 -9.65 -0.97 -6.65
C ILE A 138 -10.81 -1.97 -6.57
N GLY A 139 -11.26 -2.31 -5.36
CA GLY A 139 -12.39 -3.19 -5.14
C GLY A 139 -13.72 -2.63 -5.65
N MET A 140 -13.93 -1.31 -5.57
CA MET A 140 -15.12 -0.66 -6.15
C MET A 140 -15.11 -0.77 -7.67
N ILE A 141 -13.97 -0.49 -8.31
CA ILE A 141 -13.83 -0.60 -9.77
C ILE A 141 -14.01 -2.05 -10.22
N ALA A 142 -13.39 -3.01 -9.52
CA ALA A 142 -13.50 -4.44 -9.83
C ALA A 142 -14.94 -4.95 -9.87
N ARG A 143 -15.80 -4.38 -9.02
CA ARG A 143 -17.22 -4.77 -8.86
C ARG A 143 -18.14 -4.09 -9.86
N LEU A 144 -17.61 -3.24 -10.75
CA LEU A 144 -18.33 -2.76 -11.92
C LEU A 144 -18.33 -3.92 -12.94
N GLU A 145 -19.17 -4.92 -12.70
CA GLU A 145 -19.33 -6.03 -13.65
C GLU A 145 -20.22 -5.57 -14.81
N PRO A 146 -19.86 -5.83 -16.07
CA PRO A 146 -20.64 -5.39 -17.24
C PRO A 146 -21.95 -6.18 -17.43
N THR A 147 -22.48 -6.81 -16.37
CA THR A 147 -23.78 -7.50 -16.38
C THR A 147 -24.94 -6.51 -16.36
N ASP A 148 -24.73 -5.29 -15.86
CA ASP A 148 -25.70 -4.19 -15.88
C ASP A 148 -25.22 -3.04 -16.81
N ARG A 149 -26.17 -2.42 -17.53
CA ARG A 149 -25.91 -1.28 -18.43
C ARG A 149 -25.29 -0.09 -17.67
N TYR A 150 -25.58 0.06 -16.38
CA TYR A 150 -25.01 1.11 -15.56
C TYR A 150 -23.53 0.91 -15.24
N ASP A 151 -23.10 -0.34 -15.13
CA ASP A 151 -21.73 -0.67 -14.75
C ASP A 151 -20.79 -0.43 -15.92
N ALA A 152 -21.24 -0.79 -17.13
CA ALA A 152 -20.55 -0.42 -18.37
C ALA A 152 -20.43 1.11 -18.52
N LEU A 153 -21.49 1.88 -18.20
CA LEU A 153 -21.44 3.34 -18.27
C LEU A 153 -20.45 3.94 -17.26
N ILE A 154 -20.47 3.48 -16.01
CA ILE A 154 -19.55 3.96 -14.98
C ILE A 154 -18.11 3.57 -15.33
N ASP A 155 -17.85 2.34 -15.76
CA ASP A 155 -16.53 1.87 -16.20
C ASP A 155 -15.99 2.68 -17.39
N ASP A 156 -16.81 2.89 -18.43
CA ASP A 156 -16.45 3.74 -19.57
C ASP A 156 -16.10 5.15 -19.12
N THR A 157 -16.87 5.71 -18.17
CA THR A 157 -16.62 7.04 -17.61
C THR A 157 -15.30 7.08 -16.83
N PHE A 158 -14.97 6.05 -16.06
CA PHE A 158 -13.66 5.94 -15.40
C PHE A 158 -12.51 5.91 -16.40
N MET A 159 -12.66 5.15 -17.48
CA MET A 159 -11.65 5.06 -18.53
C MET A 159 -11.46 6.38 -19.28
N ASP A 160 -12.57 7.07 -19.60
CA ASP A 160 -12.55 8.40 -20.24
C ASP A 160 -11.91 9.46 -19.32
N ASN A 161 -12.03 9.30 -18.00
CA ASN A 161 -11.44 10.18 -16.99
C ASN A 161 -10.02 9.76 -16.54
N GLY A 162 -9.33 8.93 -17.34
CA GLY A 162 -7.90 8.67 -17.17
C GLY A 162 -7.53 7.55 -16.18
N LEU A 163 -8.45 6.63 -15.88
CA LEU A 163 -8.17 5.48 -15.03
C LEU A 163 -7.00 4.63 -15.56
N GLY A 164 -6.89 4.45 -16.88
CA GLY A 164 -5.83 3.67 -17.50
C GLY A 164 -4.44 4.25 -17.23
N GLU A 165 -4.24 5.53 -17.54
CA GLU A 165 -2.98 6.24 -17.30
C GLU A 165 -2.63 6.26 -15.81
N PHE A 166 -3.64 6.38 -14.94
CA PHE A 166 -3.43 6.33 -13.51
C PHE A 166 -2.93 4.96 -13.03
N VAL A 167 -3.56 3.87 -13.47
CA VAL A 167 -3.13 2.51 -13.12
C VAL A 167 -1.69 2.28 -13.57
N ASP A 168 -1.33 2.70 -14.79
CA ASP A 168 0.04 2.62 -15.30
C ASP A 168 1.03 3.38 -14.41
N ALA A 169 0.70 4.62 -14.06
CA ALA A 169 1.54 5.46 -13.20
C ALA A 169 1.70 4.86 -11.79
N VAL A 170 0.65 4.25 -11.22
CA VAL A 170 0.72 3.56 -9.93
C VAL A 170 1.65 2.34 -10.02
N MET A 171 1.54 1.52 -11.07
CA MET A 171 2.40 0.34 -11.24
C MET A 171 3.87 0.74 -11.41
N GLU A 172 4.15 1.79 -12.17
CA GLU A 172 5.50 2.34 -12.32
C GLU A 172 6.06 2.80 -10.95
N LYS A 173 5.30 3.59 -10.20
CA LYS A 173 5.73 4.10 -8.89
C LYS A 173 5.91 2.99 -7.86
N ARG A 174 5.05 1.97 -7.86
CA ARG A 174 5.20 0.77 -7.01
C ARG A 174 6.49 0.02 -7.32
N ASN A 175 6.77 -0.22 -8.60
CA ASN A 175 8.02 -0.83 -9.01
C ASN A 175 9.24 0.00 -8.58
N ALA A 176 9.19 1.33 -8.77
CA ALA A 176 10.26 2.23 -8.37
C ALA A 176 10.48 2.22 -6.85
N LEU A 177 9.40 2.22 -6.05
CA LEU A 177 9.45 2.10 -4.60
C LEU A 177 10.17 0.82 -4.17
N VAL A 178 9.76 -0.33 -4.71
CA VAL A 178 10.34 -1.63 -4.35
C VAL A 178 11.81 -1.68 -4.76
N ALA A 179 12.14 -1.26 -5.98
CA ALA A 179 13.52 -1.24 -6.46
C ALA A 179 14.42 -0.34 -5.59
N LYS A 180 13.93 0.85 -5.21
CA LYS A 180 14.63 1.76 -4.30
C LYS A 180 14.80 1.14 -2.91
N SER A 181 13.78 0.49 -2.37
CA SER A 181 13.83 -0.17 -1.06
C SER A 181 14.84 -1.30 -1.03
N VAL A 182 14.86 -2.16 -2.06
CA VAL A 182 15.87 -3.22 -2.21
C VAL A 182 17.29 -2.63 -2.26
N ARG A 183 17.48 -1.53 -2.99
CA ARG A 183 18.78 -0.83 -3.06
C ARG A 183 19.21 -0.32 -1.68
N LEU A 184 18.32 0.37 -0.97
CA LEU A 184 18.62 0.89 0.38
C LEU A 184 18.98 -0.24 1.36
N ILE A 185 18.27 -1.38 1.30
CA ILE A 185 18.60 -2.54 2.12
C ILE A 185 19.99 -3.08 1.80
N HIS A 186 20.34 -3.24 0.51
CA HIS A 186 21.67 -3.70 0.13
C HIS A 186 22.78 -2.72 0.53
N GLU A 187 22.56 -1.42 0.38
CA GLU A 187 23.50 -0.37 0.81
C GLU A 187 23.74 -0.45 2.32
N TYR A 188 22.68 -0.58 3.11
CA TYR A 188 22.77 -0.79 4.56
C TYR A 188 23.56 -2.06 4.90
N LEU A 189 23.23 -3.20 4.29
CA LEU A 189 23.91 -4.49 4.54
C LEU A 189 25.40 -4.44 4.21
N LYS A 190 25.77 -3.78 3.10
CA LYS A 190 27.17 -3.60 2.69
C LYS A 190 27.95 -2.72 3.69
N GLY A 191 27.28 -1.78 4.34
CA GLY A 191 27.86 -0.92 5.37
C GLY A 191 28.07 -1.59 6.73
N LEU A 192 27.52 -2.80 6.95
CA LEU A 192 27.66 -3.50 8.22
C LEU A 192 29.06 -4.11 8.40
N PRO A 193 29.64 -4.07 9.62
CA PRO A 193 30.82 -4.86 9.96
C PRO A 193 30.59 -6.37 9.78
N ALA A 194 31.66 -7.14 9.55
CA ALA A 194 31.58 -8.58 9.28
C ALA A 194 30.87 -9.37 10.40
N GLU A 195 31.08 -9.00 11.66
CA GLU A 195 30.41 -9.61 12.82
C GLU A 195 28.89 -9.39 12.79
N GLN A 196 28.45 -8.26 12.25
CA GLN A 196 27.05 -7.87 12.18
C GLN A 196 26.34 -8.46 10.97
N GLN A 197 27.05 -8.64 9.86
CA GLN A 197 26.52 -9.34 8.67
C GLN A 197 26.13 -10.80 8.98
N ARG A 198 26.75 -11.41 9.98
CA ARG A 198 26.45 -12.78 10.42
C ARG A 198 25.24 -12.89 11.36
N LYS A 199 24.63 -11.77 11.77
CA LYS A 199 23.46 -11.81 12.65
C LYS A 199 22.19 -12.16 11.88
N ALA A 200 21.26 -12.83 12.55
CA ALA A 200 19.96 -13.23 12.00
C ALA A 200 19.21 -12.06 11.33
N MET A 201 19.31 -10.85 11.90
CA MET A 201 18.72 -9.64 11.35
C MET A 201 19.25 -9.29 9.94
N ALA A 202 20.55 -9.38 9.72
CA ALA A 202 21.15 -9.08 8.41
C ALA A 202 20.71 -10.11 7.35
N TYR A 203 20.67 -11.39 7.72
CA TYR A 203 20.10 -12.44 6.87
C TYR A 203 18.63 -12.18 6.54
N LYS A 204 17.82 -11.77 7.52
CA LYS A 204 16.39 -11.49 7.31
C LYS A 204 16.17 -10.31 6.37
N LEU A 205 16.95 -9.25 6.49
CA LEU A 205 16.92 -8.12 5.56
C LEU A 205 17.32 -8.55 4.13
N SER A 206 18.37 -9.38 4.02
CA SER A 206 18.81 -9.92 2.74
C SER A 206 17.74 -10.82 2.09
N ASP A 207 17.07 -11.66 2.87
CA ASP A 207 15.96 -12.52 2.42
C ASP A 207 14.80 -11.69 1.88
N TRP A 208 14.39 -10.65 2.62
CA TRP A 208 13.33 -9.74 2.16
C TRP A 208 13.71 -8.98 0.88
N ALA A 209 14.93 -8.47 0.80
CA ALA A 209 15.44 -7.82 -0.41
C ALA A 209 15.43 -8.78 -1.61
N LEU A 210 15.81 -10.04 -1.39
CA LEU A 210 15.79 -11.07 -2.43
C LEU A 210 14.36 -11.37 -2.90
N LYS A 211 13.42 -11.60 -1.98
CA LYS A 211 12.00 -11.85 -2.31
C LYS A 211 11.38 -10.70 -3.12
N MET A 212 11.60 -9.47 -2.68
CA MET A 212 11.15 -8.28 -3.40
C MET A 212 11.78 -8.14 -4.79
N LYS A 213 13.04 -8.56 -4.95
CA LYS A 213 13.75 -8.48 -6.24
C LYS A 213 13.33 -9.58 -7.21
N GLN A 214 13.08 -10.79 -6.72
CA GLN A 214 12.80 -11.98 -7.52
C GLN A 214 11.35 -12.09 -7.98
N ALA A 215 10.41 -11.51 -7.25
CA ALA A 215 9.01 -11.45 -7.68
C ALA A 215 8.90 -10.83 -9.08
N GLU A 216 8.15 -11.47 -9.98
CA GLU A 216 8.04 -11.05 -11.37
C GLU A 216 7.04 -9.90 -11.52
N GLU A 217 5.88 -10.07 -10.86
CA GLU A 217 4.75 -9.15 -10.94
C GLU A 217 4.83 -8.03 -9.88
N VAL A 218 4.42 -6.82 -10.26
CA VAL A 218 4.42 -5.64 -9.35
C VAL A 218 3.56 -5.87 -8.11
N THR A 219 2.46 -6.60 -8.29
CA THR A 219 1.52 -6.95 -7.23
C THR A 219 2.16 -7.84 -6.17
N GLU A 220 2.92 -8.85 -6.60
CA GLU A 220 3.68 -9.75 -5.73
C GLU A 220 4.83 -9.02 -5.03
N LYS A 221 5.58 -8.17 -5.76
CA LYS A 221 6.60 -7.29 -5.18
C LYS A 221 6.04 -6.44 -4.05
N MET A 222 4.87 -5.83 -4.25
CA MET A 222 4.21 -5.02 -3.24
C MET A 222 3.64 -5.85 -2.07
N ALA A 223 3.25 -7.10 -2.30
CA ALA A 223 2.86 -8.01 -1.22
C ALA A 223 4.05 -8.30 -0.29
N ASN A 224 5.18 -8.71 -0.87
CA ASN A 224 6.44 -8.92 -0.15
C ASN A 224 6.90 -7.65 0.58
N PHE A 225 6.78 -6.49 -0.06
CA PHE A 225 7.11 -5.19 0.56
C PHE A 225 6.24 -4.87 1.79
N ARG A 226 4.92 -5.10 1.71
CA ARG A 226 4.02 -4.87 2.85
C ARG A 226 4.29 -5.84 3.99
N GLU A 227 4.60 -7.10 3.68
CA GLU A 227 4.96 -8.10 4.68
C GLU A 227 6.29 -7.77 5.36
N PHE A 228 7.29 -7.30 4.59
CA PHE A 228 8.53 -6.72 5.12
C PHE A 228 8.25 -5.59 6.13
N LEU A 229 7.41 -4.60 5.76
CA LEU A 229 7.08 -3.50 6.67
C LEU A 229 6.33 -4.00 7.91
N ARG A 230 5.36 -4.90 7.75
CA ARG A 230 4.63 -5.51 8.87
C ARG A 230 5.58 -6.18 9.84
N TYR A 231 6.50 -7.00 9.34
CA TYR A 231 7.49 -7.70 10.16
C TYR A 231 8.31 -6.70 11.01
N PHE A 232 8.82 -5.63 10.40
CA PHE A 232 9.68 -4.67 11.10
C PHE A 232 8.95 -3.68 12.00
N TYR A 233 7.66 -3.39 11.74
CA TYR A 233 6.86 -2.52 12.59
C TYR A 233 6.16 -3.23 13.74
N LEU A 234 5.79 -4.51 13.57
CA LEU A 234 4.94 -5.22 14.54
C LEU A 234 5.57 -6.48 15.14
N GLU A 235 6.42 -7.21 14.40
CA GLU A 235 6.87 -8.55 14.82
C GLU A 235 8.30 -8.53 15.37
N ALA A 236 9.14 -7.63 14.87
CA ALA A 236 10.48 -7.37 15.39
C ALA A 236 10.47 -6.75 16.81
N THR A 237 9.36 -6.11 17.20
CA THR A 237 9.15 -5.59 18.56
C THR A 237 8.81 -6.68 19.57
N ILE A 238 8.24 -7.81 19.12
CA ILE A 238 7.82 -8.93 19.99
C ILE A 238 8.98 -9.93 20.22
N THR A 239 9.93 -10.00 19.29
CA THR A 239 11.05 -10.96 19.36
C THR A 239 12.27 -10.44 20.11
N ALA A 240 12.41 -9.12 20.28
CA ALA A 240 13.42 -8.54 21.17
C ALA A 240 13.20 -8.98 22.63
N ASP A 241 11.94 -9.10 23.06
CA ASP A 241 11.54 -9.57 24.39
C ASP A 241 11.85 -11.06 24.65
N LYS A 242 12.12 -11.84 23.60
CA LYS A 242 12.38 -13.29 23.71
C LYS A 242 13.84 -13.69 23.51
N ALA A 243 14.70 -12.75 23.14
CA ALA A 243 16.12 -13.00 22.89
C ALA A 243 17.02 -12.59 24.07
N GLU A 244 16.45 -12.05 25.14
CA GLU A 244 17.14 -11.71 26.40
C GLU A 244 16.82 -12.68 27.57
N LEU A 245 16.24 -13.85 27.26
CA LEU A 245 16.13 -15.01 28.15
C LEU A 245 16.88 -16.21 27.57
#